data_AF-A0AAE4PX69-F1
#
_entry.id   AF-A0AAE4PX69-F1
#
_cell.length_a   1.000
_cell.length_b   1.000
_cell.length_c   1.000
_cell.angle_alpha   90.00
_cell.angle_beta   90.00
_cell.angle_gamma   90.00
#
_symmetry.space_group_name_H-M   'P 1'
#
loop_
_entity.id
_entity.type
_entity.pdbx_description
1 polymer ?
#
loop_
_entity_poly.entity_id
_entity_poly.type
_entity_poly.pdbx_seq_one_letter_code
_entity_poly.pdbx_strand_id
1 'polypeptide(L)'
;MTSFVIILSNTASNQLWAAFHYRGSACLCVPVSILSGDRDGLVKIQTSRALVQYFKVDLVVLAYCGHDITIDAPAKLAHYLFEIICSPEQDTGDQFADSADLLNE
;
A
#
# COMPACT_ATOMS: atom_id res chain seq x y z
N MET A 1 -18.49 1.55 3.66
CA MET A 1 -17.86 1.17 2.37
C MET A 1 -16.39 1.55 2.47
N THR A 2 -15.54 0.62 2.89
CA THR A 2 -14.09 0.78 2.91
C THR A 2 -13.59 0.49 1.49
N SER A 3 -13.28 1.55 0.74
CA SER A 3 -12.65 1.42 -0.57
C SER A 3 -11.16 1.17 -0.37
N PHE A 4 -10.64 0.06 -0.90
CA PHE A 4 -9.21 -0.27 -0.87
C PHE A 4 -8.59 0.03 -2.25
N VAL A 5 -7.36 0.53 -2.28
CA VAL A 5 -6.61 0.68 -3.54
C VAL A 5 -5.42 -0.27 -3.50
N ILE A 6 -5.36 -1.17 -4.47
CA ILE A 6 -4.26 -2.12 -4.62
C ILE A 6 -3.38 -1.65 -5.77
N ILE A 7 -2.12 -1.38 -5.46
CA ILE A 7 -1.11 -1.02 -6.46
C ILE A 7 -0.28 -2.25 -6.77
N LEU A 8 -0.55 -2.86 -7.93
CA LEU A 8 0.30 -3.88 -8.51
C LEU A 8 1.45 -3.19 -9.25
N SER A 9 2.68 -3.66 -9.06
CA SER A 9 3.91 -3.05 -9.59
C SER A 9 4.01 -2.96 -11.12
N ASN A 10 2.96 -3.33 -11.87
CA ASN A 10 2.88 -3.19 -13.32
C ASN A 10 3.17 -1.73 -13.80
N THR A 11 2.70 -0.74 -13.05
CA THR A 11 2.83 0.70 -13.41
C THR A 11 3.37 1.57 -12.29
N ALA A 12 4.05 0.99 -11.30
CA ALA A 12 4.49 1.73 -10.11
C ALA A 12 5.41 2.93 -10.41
N SER A 13 6.22 2.89 -11.48
CA SER A 13 7.02 4.04 -11.93
C SER A 13 6.17 5.21 -12.43
N ASN A 14 5.11 4.93 -13.20
CA ASN A 14 4.18 5.96 -13.69
C ASN A 14 3.29 6.49 -12.56
N GLN A 15 2.92 5.63 -11.61
CA GLN A 15 2.13 6.03 -10.44
C GLN A 15 2.96 6.84 -9.45
N LEU A 16 4.25 6.52 -9.26
CA LEU A 16 5.16 7.33 -8.46
C LEU A 16 5.43 8.68 -9.13
N TRP A 17 5.63 8.68 -10.45
CA TRP A 17 5.74 9.92 -11.22
C TRP A 17 4.47 10.77 -11.09
N ALA A 18 3.29 10.17 -11.22
CA ALA A 18 2.02 10.87 -11.03
C ALA A 18 1.87 11.39 -9.59
N ALA A 19 2.17 10.59 -8.57
CA ALA A 19 2.11 11.01 -7.17
C ALA A 19 3.03 12.22 -6.91
N PHE A 20 4.25 12.18 -7.45
CA PHE A 20 5.23 13.26 -7.30
C PHE A 20 4.82 14.51 -8.09
N HIS A 21 4.36 14.34 -9.32
CA HIS A 21 4.05 15.43 -10.25
C HIS A 21 2.73 16.13 -9.91
N TYR A 22 1.72 15.38 -9.45
CA TYR A 22 0.42 15.93 -9.05
C TYR A 22 0.34 16.32 -7.58
N ARG A 23 1.45 16.26 -6.84
CA ARG A 23 1.48 16.47 -5.37
C ARG A 23 0.37 15.67 -4.68
N GLY A 24 0.25 14.39 -5.05
CA GLY A 24 -0.71 13.50 -4.40
C GLY A 24 -0.50 13.58 -2.90
N SER A 25 -1.58 13.81 -2.14
CA SER A 25 -1.50 13.86 -0.68
C SER A 25 -0.84 12.56 -0.19
N ALA A 26 0.24 12.68 0.58
CA ALA A 26 0.88 11.54 1.24
C ALA A 26 -0.06 10.88 2.26
N CYS A 27 -1.12 11.58 2.67
CA CYS A 27 -2.23 11.01 3.43
C CYS A 27 -3.28 10.49 2.44
N LEU A 28 -3.40 9.16 2.37
CA LEU A 28 -4.45 8.47 1.61
C LEU A 28 -5.63 8.24 2.56
N CYS A 29 -6.82 8.73 2.18
CA CYS A 29 -8.06 8.50 2.94
C CYS A 29 -8.59 7.05 2.81
N VAL A 30 -7.86 6.21 2.08
CA VAL A 30 -8.22 4.83 1.79
C VAL A 30 -7.04 3.93 2.13
N PRO A 31 -7.27 2.76 2.73
CA PRO A 31 -6.23 1.76 2.94
C PRO A 31 -5.65 1.30 1.59
N VAL A 32 -4.32 1.34 1.50
CA VAL A 32 -3.57 0.97 0.30
C VAL A 32 -2.52 -0.07 0.65
N SER A 33 -2.39 -1.07 -0.20
CA SER A 33 -1.33 -2.08 -0.09
C SER A 33 -0.58 -2.16 -1.41
N ILE A 34 0.75 -2.25 -1.33
CA ILE A 34 1.62 -2.34 -2.49
C ILE A 34 2.09 -3.78 -2.64
N LEU A 35 1.85 -4.36 -3.80
CA LEU A 35 2.29 -5.72 -4.14
C LEU A 35 3.37 -5.65 -5.21
N SER A 36 4.46 -6.39 -5.01
CA SER A 36 5.59 -6.41 -5.94
C SER A 36 6.20 -7.80 -6.08
N GLY A 37 6.62 -8.17 -7.29
CA GLY A 37 7.39 -9.39 -7.53
C GLY A 37 8.87 -9.20 -7.18
N ASP A 38 9.50 -10.21 -6.58
CA ASP A 38 10.94 -10.20 -6.26
C ASP A 38 11.85 -10.25 -7.51
N ARG A 39 11.31 -10.72 -8.63
CA ARG A 39 11.98 -10.86 -9.93
C ARG A 39 11.40 -9.94 -11.00
N ASP A 40 10.72 -8.87 -10.59
CA ASP A 40 10.20 -7.88 -11.54
C ASP A 40 11.35 -7.28 -12.36
N GLY A 41 11.39 -7.64 -13.65
CA GLY A 41 12.41 -7.20 -14.59
C GLY A 41 12.10 -5.85 -15.23
N LEU A 42 10.90 -5.31 -15.04
CA LEU A 42 10.44 -4.07 -15.66
C LEU A 42 10.44 -2.92 -14.66
N VAL A 43 9.94 -3.16 -13.44
CA VAL A 43 9.96 -2.20 -12.35
C VAL A 43 10.87 -2.71 -11.25
N LYS A 44 11.91 -1.94 -10.94
CA LYS A 44 12.81 -2.31 -9.86
C LYS A 44 12.09 -2.22 -8.52
N ILE A 45 12.35 -3.19 -7.64
CA ILE A 45 11.79 -3.25 -6.28
C ILE A 45 12.05 -1.98 -5.45
N GLN A 46 13.10 -1.20 -5.76
CA GLN A 46 13.36 0.07 -5.09
C GLN A 46 12.23 1.09 -5.32
N THR A 47 11.55 1.06 -6.47
CA THR A 47 10.40 1.93 -6.75
C THR A 47 9.23 1.61 -5.81
N SER A 48 8.92 0.33 -5.64
CA SER A 48 7.89 -0.13 -4.70
C SER A 48 8.24 0.25 -3.26
N ARG A 49 9.51 0.13 -2.87
CA ARG A 49 9.99 0.58 -1.55
C ARG A 49 9.87 2.10 -1.35
N ALA A 50 10.14 2.89 -2.39
CA ALA A 50 9.98 4.34 -2.33
C ALA A 50 8.50 4.75 -2.15
N LEU A 51 7.58 4.08 -2.86
CA LEU A 51 6.14 4.30 -2.69
C LEU A 51 5.67 3.97 -1.26
N VAL A 52 6.16 2.87 -0.69
CA VAL A 52 5.87 2.45 0.68
C VAL A 52 6.33 3.49 1.70
N GLN A 53 7.53 4.03 1.53
CA GLN A 53 8.04 5.10 2.38
C GLN A 53 7.25 6.39 2.23
N TYR A 54 6.82 6.72 1.02
CA TYR A 54 6.06 7.94 0.72
C TYR A 54 4.66 7.91 1.31
N PHE A 55 3.93 6.80 1.12
CA PHE A 55 2.55 6.64 1.58
C PHE A 55 2.42 6.04 2.98
N LYS A 56 3.51 5.52 3.57
CA LYS A 56 3.53 4.82 4.87
C LYS A 56 2.57 3.64 4.91
N VAL A 57 2.66 2.78 3.88
CA VAL A 57 1.78 1.62 3.68
C VAL A 57 2.58 0.33 3.60
N ASP A 58 1.91 -0.81 3.69
CA ASP A 58 2.58 -2.11 3.64
C ASP A 58 3.07 -2.50 2.24
N LEU A 59 4.21 -3.19 2.22
CA LEU A 59 4.80 -3.82 1.03
C LEU A 59 4.72 -5.34 1.14
N VAL A 60 3.96 -5.96 0.25
CA VAL A 60 3.97 -7.42 0.09
C VAL A 60 4.85 -7.76 -1.11
N VAL A 61 5.95 -8.47 -0.85
CA VAL A 61 6.84 -8.95 -1.90
C VAL A 61 6.58 -10.43 -2.15
N LEU A 62 6.12 -10.77 -3.36
CA LEU A 62 5.87 -12.15 -3.74
C LEU A 62 7.14 -12.79 -4.32
N ALA A 63 7.57 -13.87 -3.70
CA ALA A 63 8.75 -14.62 -4.11
C ALA A 63 8.50 -15.41 -5.41
N TYR A 64 9.54 -15.48 -6.24
CA TYR A 64 9.57 -16.13 -7.55
C TYR A 64 8.58 -15.53 -8.57
N CYS A 65 8.24 -14.26 -8.41
CA CYS A 65 7.26 -13.57 -9.26
C CYS A 65 7.93 -12.43 -10.01
N GLY A 66 7.69 -12.36 -11.32
CA GLY A 66 8.09 -11.26 -12.17
C GLY A 66 7.10 -10.11 -12.07
N HIS A 67 7.03 -9.35 -13.16
CA HIS A 67 6.18 -8.18 -13.26
C HIS A 67 4.69 -8.52 -13.22
N ASP A 68 4.30 -9.61 -13.88
CA ASP A 68 2.91 -10.02 -13.97
C ASP A 68 2.60 -11.13 -12.95
N ILE A 69 2.40 -10.69 -11.72
CA ILE A 69 2.10 -11.57 -10.58
C ILE A 69 0.80 -12.37 -10.82
N THR A 70 -0.12 -11.83 -11.63
CA THR A 70 -1.38 -12.52 -11.98
C THR A 70 -1.13 -13.78 -12.82
N ILE A 71 -0.07 -13.78 -13.61
CA ILE A 71 0.36 -14.92 -14.43
C ILE A 71 1.31 -15.82 -13.63
N ASP A 72 2.30 -15.23 -12.96
CA ASP A 72 3.38 -15.99 -12.31
C ASP A 72 2.91 -16.72 -11.03
N ALA A 73 1.99 -16.12 -10.27
CA ALA A 73 1.52 -16.70 -9.02
C ALA A 73 0.06 -16.33 -8.68
N PRO A 74 -0.92 -16.72 -9.53
CA PRO A 74 -2.33 -16.38 -9.35
C PRO A 74 -2.90 -16.83 -8.00
N ALA A 75 -2.53 -18.02 -7.52
CA ALA A 75 -3.00 -18.55 -6.25
C ALA A 75 -2.46 -17.77 -5.04
N LYS A 76 -1.17 -17.40 -5.06
CA LYS A 76 -0.57 -16.59 -3.99
C LYS A 76 -1.16 -15.18 -4.00
N LEU A 77 -1.33 -14.60 -5.18
CA LEU A 77 -1.96 -13.30 -5.33
C LEU A 77 -3.39 -13.33 -4.76
N ALA A 78 -4.21 -14.31 -5.15
CA ALA A 78 -5.56 -14.46 -4.62
C ALA A 78 -5.56 -14.58 -3.09
N HIS A 79 -4.64 -15.38 -2.52
CA HIS A 79 -4.50 -15.50 -1.06
C HIS A 79 -4.24 -14.14 -0.39
N TYR A 80 -3.26 -13.38 -0.87
CA TYR A 80 -2.96 -12.05 -0.32
C TYR A 80 -4.10 -11.06 -0.53
N LEU A 81 -4.77 -11.10 -1.68
CA LEU A 81 -5.94 -10.24 -1.93
C LEU A 81 -7.07 -10.54 -0.94
N PHE A 82 -7.36 -11.82 -0.69
CA PHE A 82 -8.34 -12.21 0.32
C PHE A 82 -7.90 -11.80 1.72
N GLU A 83 -6.63 -11.97 2.09
CA GLU A 83 -6.12 -11.53 3.39
C GLU A 83 -6.28 -10.02 3.57
N ILE A 84 -5.94 -9.21 2.57
CA ILE A 84 -6.06 -7.74 2.63
C ILE A 84 -7.54 -7.31 2.72
N ILE A 85 -8.43 -7.94 1.96
CA ILE A 85 -9.85 -7.56 1.91
C ILE A 85 -10.63 -8.08 3.13
N CYS A 86 -10.30 -9.28 3.61
CA CYS A 86 -10.98 -9.93 4.72
C CYS A 86 -10.34 -9.65 6.08
N SER A 87 -9.19 -8.98 6.13
CA SER A 87 -8.63 -8.52 7.41
C SER A 87 -9.64 -7.58 8.05
N PRO A 88 -10.17 -7.92 9.25
CA PRO A 88 -10.98 -6.97 10.00
C PRO A 88 -10.11 -5.74 10.24
N GLU A 89 -10.69 -4.55 10.05
CA GLU A 89 -10.05 -3.27 10.40
C GLU A 89 -9.25 -3.48 11.69
N GLN A 90 -7.92 -3.33 11.63
CA GLN A 90 -7.23 -2.91 12.83
C GLN A 90 -7.76 -1.50 13.09
N ASP A 91 -8.86 -1.48 13.84
CA ASP A 91 -9.37 -0.36 14.60
C ASP A 91 -8.15 0.19 15.32
N THR A 92 -7.48 1.14 14.68
CA THR A 92 -6.38 1.87 15.28
C THR A 92 -7.15 2.81 16.18
N GLY A 93 -7.44 2.31 17.38
CA GLY A 93 -8.38 2.93 18.27
C GLY A 93 -8.11 4.42 18.30
N ASP A 94 -9.19 5.18 18.16
CA ASP A 94 -9.25 6.52 18.68
C ASP A 94 -8.69 6.47 20.10
N GLN A 95 -7.41 6.80 20.25
CA GLN A 95 -6.91 7.32 21.51
C GLN A 95 -7.49 8.71 21.57
N PHE A 96 -8.76 8.76 22.01
CA PHE A 96 -9.50 9.96 22.32
C PHE A 96 -8.54 10.93 23.00
N ALA A 97 -8.46 12.12 22.41
CA ALA A 97 -7.75 13.25 22.95
C ALA A 97 -8.11 13.43 24.44
N ASP A 98 -7.16 13.15 25.32
CA ASP A 98 -7.21 13.72 26.67
C ASP A 98 -6.71 15.16 26.57
N SER A 99 -7.56 16.01 25.99
CA SER A 99 -7.43 17.47 26.04
C SER A 99 -8.25 17.97 27.22
N ALA A 100 -7.80 17.62 28.42
CA ALA A 100 -8.34 18.14 29.66
C ALA A 100 -7.20 18.63 30.56
N ASP A 101 -6.33 19.54 30.07
CA ASP A 101 -5.43 20.25 30.99
C ASP A 101 -4.78 21.55 30.47
N LEU A 102 -5.53 22.45 29.81
CA LEU A 102 -4.99 23.80 29.53
C LEU A 102 -6.03 24.93 29.52
N LEU A 103 -7.04 24.89 30.38
CA LEU A 103 -7.79 26.10 30.75
C LEU A 103 -8.35 25.96 32.17
N ASN A 104 -7.54 26.29 33.17
CA ASN A 104 -8.06 26.98 34.35
C ASN A 104 -6.96 27.86 34.96
N GLU A 105 -7.15 29.16 34.73
CA GLU A 105 -6.70 30.36 35.49
C GLU A 105 -5.27 30.43 36.07
#